data_AF-A0A2N5W190-F1
#
_entry.id   AF-A0A2N5W190-F1
#
_cell.length_a   1.000
_cell.length_b   1.000
_cell.length_c   1.000
_cell.angle_alpha   90.00
_cell.angle_beta   90.00
_cell.angle_gamma   90.00
#
_symmetry.space_group_name_H-M   'P 1'
#
loop_
_entity.id
_entity.type
_entity.pdbx_description
1 polymer ?
#
loop_
_entity_poly.entity_id
_entity_poly.type
_entity_poly.pdbx_seq_one_letter_code
_entity_poly.pdbx_strand_id
1 'polypeptide(L)'
;MAALRYNIQIQTNCFAHRVTLDNGTKSLADISIMRPKVAGSTYATCWKFKELKFDDNPYTKTGLQASWDPTTGVPKAGHKTQSKQPGQNAHAATTSVTNSEKNKVKAP
;
A
#
# COMPACT_ATOMS: atom_id res chain seq x y z
N MET A 1 6.15 7.73 1.42
CA MET A 1 7.30 7.88 0.47
C MET A 1 7.78 9.34 0.41
N ALA A 2 9.05 9.59 0.77
CA ALA A 2 9.57 10.96 0.93
C ALA A 2 9.61 11.76 -0.39
N ALA A 3 10.09 11.14 -1.48
CA ALA A 3 10.16 11.78 -2.80
C ALA A 3 8.77 12.13 -3.37
N LEU A 4 7.81 11.23 -3.24
CA LEU A 4 6.42 11.48 -3.67
C LEU A 4 5.80 12.65 -2.90
N ARG A 5 5.95 12.66 -1.56
CA ARG A 5 5.46 13.76 -0.72
C ARG A 5 6.12 15.09 -1.10
N TYR A 6 7.42 15.08 -1.42
CA TYR A 6 8.12 16.26 -1.90
C TYR A 6 7.54 16.78 -3.22
N ASN A 7 7.38 15.93 -4.23
CA ASN A 7 6.83 16.34 -5.53
C ASN A 7 5.41 16.93 -5.39
N ILE A 8 4.54 16.28 -4.62
CA ILE A 8 3.18 16.78 -4.37
C ILE A 8 3.25 18.16 -3.72
N GLN A 9 4.05 18.32 -2.66
CA GLN A 9 4.13 19.59 -1.94
C GLN A 9 4.74 20.72 -2.79
N ILE A 10 5.74 20.43 -3.62
CA ILE A 10 6.31 21.42 -4.55
C ILE A 10 5.28 21.85 -5.60
N GLN A 11 4.52 20.92 -6.18
CA GLN A 11 3.47 21.23 -7.13
C GLN A 11 2.35 22.04 -6.48
N THR A 12 1.86 21.63 -5.30
CA THR A 12 0.85 22.37 -4.55
C THR A 12 1.30 23.79 -4.24
N ASN A 13 2.54 23.97 -3.78
CA ASN A 13 3.09 25.29 -3.49
C ASN A 13 3.22 26.16 -4.75
N CYS A 14 3.61 25.55 -5.88
CA CYS A 14 3.73 26.26 -7.16
C CYS A 14 2.37 26.81 -7.64
N PHE A 15 1.29 26.02 -7.49
CA PHE A 15 -0.06 26.47 -7.85
C PHE A 15 -0.67 27.44 -6.84
N ALA A 16 -0.39 27.28 -5.54
CA ALA A 16 -0.93 28.13 -4.49
C ALA A 16 -0.24 29.51 -4.43
N HIS A 17 1.07 29.57 -4.69
CA HIS A 17 1.87 30.78 -4.55
C HIS A 17 2.50 31.16 -5.89
N ARG A 18 1.86 32.11 -6.59
CA ARG A 18 2.47 32.75 -7.77
C ARG A 18 3.58 33.70 -7.34
N VAL A 19 4.72 33.65 -8.02
CA VAL A 19 5.86 34.53 -7.80
C VAL A 19 5.67 35.81 -8.61
N THR A 20 5.76 36.97 -7.98
CA THR A 20 5.80 38.27 -8.66
C THR A 20 7.21 38.55 -9.15
N LEU A 21 7.37 38.79 -10.45
CA LEU A 21 8.62 39.25 -11.07
C LEU A 21 8.77 40.76 -10.92
N ASP A 22 9.98 41.26 -11.14
CA ASP A 22 10.33 42.69 -11.03
C ASP A 22 9.49 43.60 -11.95
N ASN A 23 8.95 43.04 -13.03
CA ASN A 23 8.04 43.71 -13.95
C ASN A 23 6.56 43.71 -13.48
N GLY A 24 6.28 43.23 -12.27
CA GLY A 24 4.93 43.13 -11.70
C GLY A 24 4.09 41.95 -12.20
N THR A 25 4.60 41.14 -13.15
CA THR A 25 3.88 39.96 -13.65
C THR A 25 3.97 38.79 -12.68
N LYS A 26 2.91 37.98 -12.62
CA LYS A 26 2.84 36.78 -11.77
C LYS A 26 3.22 35.54 -12.57
N SER A 27 4.31 34.87 -12.20
CA SER A 27 4.77 33.61 -12.77
C SER A 27 4.63 32.45 -11.78
N LEU A 28 4.74 31.23 -12.29
CA LEU A 28 4.85 30.03 -11.47
C LEU A 28 6.27 29.90 -10.90
N ALA A 29 6.37 29.29 -9.72
CA ALA A 29 7.66 28.97 -9.15
C ALA A 29 8.36 27.87 -9.98
N ASP A 30 9.66 28.04 -10.21
CA ASP A 30 10.47 27.00 -10.87
C ASP A 30 10.57 25.75 -9.98
N ILE A 31 9.97 24.65 -10.45
CA ILE A 31 9.89 23.36 -9.77
C ILE A 31 11.09 22.45 -10.07
N SER A 32 11.94 22.81 -11.04
CA SER A 32 13.17 22.08 -11.32
C SER A 32 14.21 22.26 -10.21
N ILE A 33 14.11 23.37 -9.48
CA ILE A 33 15.02 23.72 -8.38
C ILE A 33 14.65 22.97 -7.11
N MET A 34 15.61 22.22 -6.58
CA MET A 34 15.44 21.52 -5.31
C MET A 34 15.30 22.51 -4.14
N ARG A 35 14.32 22.27 -3.26
CA ARG A 35 14.06 23.06 -2.05
C ARG A 35 14.40 22.24 -0.79
N PRO A 36 15.59 22.42 -0.18
CA PRO A 36 16.07 21.58 0.92
C PRO A 36 15.16 21.60 2.15
N LYS A 37 14.53 22.75 2.46
CA LYS A 37 13.60 22.88 3.58
C LYS A 37 12.38 21.96 3.42
N VAL A 38 11.80 21.94 2.21
CA VAL A 38 10.65 21.08 1.90
C VAL A 38 11.08 19.62 1.94
N ALA A 39 12.23 19.29 1.33
CA ALA A 39 12.79 17.94 1.35
C ALA A 39 13.04 17.41 2.78
N GLY A 40 13.59 18.24 3.67
CA GLY A 40 13.79 17.87 5.07
C GLY A 40 12.46 17.62 5.80
N SER A 41 11.46 18.48 5.57
CA SER A 41 10.13 18.32 6.19
C SER A 41 9.41 17.05 5.72
N THR A 42 9.47 16.71 4.43
CA THR A 42 8.82 15.52 3.88
C THR A 42 9.55 14.26 4.31
N TYR A 43 10.88 14.30 4.42
CA TYR A 43 11.68 13.23 5.00
C TYR A 43 11.31 12.97 6.47
N ALA A 44 11.30 14.01 7.31
CA ALA A 44 10.92 13.89 8.72
C ALA A 44 9.48 13.38 8.90
N THR A 45 8.57 13.79 8.02
CA THR A 45 7.19 13.31 8.00
C THR A 45 7.12 11.82 7.65
N CYS A 46 7.83 11.37 6.61
CA CYS A 46 7.91 9.95 6.29
C CYS A 46 8.56 9.13 7.40
N TRP A 47 9.55 9.67 8.09
CA TRP A 47 10.16 9.05 9.26
C TRP A 47 9.12 8.84 10.37
N LYS A 48 8.35 9.88 10.71
CA LYS A 48 7.27 9.80 11.72
C LYS A 48 6.22 8.76 11.37
N PHE A 49 5.85 8.65 10.10
CA PHE A 49 4.88 7.66 9.63
C PHE A 49 5.48 6.26 9.39
N LYS A 50 6.77 6.04 9.71
CA LYS A 50 7.48 4.78 9.44
C LYS A 50 7.41 4.33 7.97
N GLU A 51 7.18 5.27 7.07
CA GLU A 51 7.09 5.02 5.62
C GLU A 51 8.48 4.98 4.97
N LEU A 52 9.57 5.08 5.73
CA LEU A 52 10.90 5.06 5.13
C LEU A 52 11.31 3.66 4.67
N LYS A 53 10.72 2.63 5.26
CA LYS A 53 11.01 1.23 4.98
C LYS A 53 9.73 0.55 4.51
N PHE A 54 9.91 -0.44 3.64
CA PHE A 54 8.83 -1.29 3.15
C PHE A 54 8.98 -2.68 3.76
N ASP A 55 8.99 -2.74 5.08
CA ASP A 55 9.23 -3.99 5.80
C ASP A 55 7.99 -4.90 5.77
N ASP A 56 6.79 -4.32 5.63
CA ASP A 56 5.51 -5.02 5.58
C ASP A 56 5.05 -5.29 4.13
N ASN A 57 5.90 -5.97 3.36
CA ASN A 57 5.53 -6.44 2.03
C ASN A 57 5.13 -7.93 2.08
N PRO A 58 3.85 -8.28 1.84
CA PRO A 58 3.37 -9.66 1.92
C PRO A 58 3.95 -10.56 0.82
N TYR A 59 4.49 -9.98 -0.26
CA TYR A 59 5.13 -10.71 -1.37
C TYR A 59 6.62 -10.98 -1.14
N THR A 60 7.18 -10.61 0.02
CA THR A 60 8.56 -10.98 0.38
C THR A 60 8.71 -12.50 0.43
N LYS A 61 9.94 -13.02 0.31
CA LYS A 61 10.19 -14.49 0.33
C LYS A 61 9.65 -15.19 1.58
N THR A 62 9.52 -14.46 2.70
CA THR A 62 8.98 -14.93 3.98
C THR A 62 7.55 -14.46 4.25
N GLY A 63 6.96 -13.71 3.32
CA GLY A 63 5.64 -13.11 3.45
C GLY A 63 4.51 -14.08 3.14
N LEU A 64 3.31 -13.73 3.59
CA LEU A 64 2.12 -14.57 3.46
C LEU A 64 1.73 -14.86 2.00
N GLN A 65 2.10 -13.95 1.10
CA GLN A 65 1.82 -14.00 -0.34
C GLN A 65 3.11 -14.23 -1.16
N ALA A 66 4.16 -14.80 -0.56
CA ALA A 66 5.42 -15.11 -1.27
C ALA A 66 5.22 -15.95 -2.55
N SER A 67 4.21 -16.82 -2.56
CA SER A 67 3.86 -17.68 -3.70
C SER A 67 2.93 -17.02 -4.72
N TRP A 68 2.49 -15.78 -4.49
CA TRP A 68 1.59 -15.06 -5.39
C TRP A 68 2.41 -14.27 -6.41
N ASP A 69 1.85 -14.06 -7.60
CA ASP A 69 2.43 -13.16 -8.58
C ASP A 69 2.07 -11.70 -8.22
N PRO A 70 3.06 -10.82 -7.98
CA PRO A 70 2.82 -9.42 -7.62
C PRO A 70 2.07 -8.61 -8.70
N THR A 71 2.10 -9.06 -9.95
CA THR A 71 1.49 -8.33 -11.07
C THR A 71 0.03 -8.71 -11.25
N THR A 72 -0.28 -10.01 -11.20
CA THR A 72 -1.66 -10.50 -11.37
C THR A 72 -2.43 -10.61 -10.07
N GLY A 73 -1.75 -10.64 -8.92
CA GLY A 73 -2.38 -10.89 -7.61
C GLY A 73 -2.97 -12.29 -7.49
N VAL A 74 -2.57 -13.23 -8.34
CA VAL A 74 -3.06 -14.62 -8.35
C VAL A 74 -1.97 -15.55 -7.78
N PRO A 75 -2.34 -16.62 -7.04
CA PRO A 75 -1.39 -17.65 -6.64
C PRO A 75 -0.68 -18.26 -7.86
N LYS A 76 0.64 -18.38 -7.82
CA LYS A 76 1.39 -19.03 -8.90
C LYS A 76 0.98 -20.50 -8.98
N ALA A 77 0.46 -20.92 -10.13
CA ALA A 77 0.10 -22.31 -10.39
C ALA A 77 1.35 -23.20 -10.21
N GLY A 78 1.35 -24.04 -9.16
CA GLY A 78 2.41 -25.02 -8.92
C GLY A 78 3.12 -24.95 -7.56
N HIS A 79 2.96 -23.89 -6.78
CA HIS A 79 3.56 -23.82 -5.43
C HIS A 79 2.53 -24.14 -4.35
N LYS A 80 2.58 -25.37 -3.81
CA LYS A 80 1.82 -25.75 -2.61
C LYS A 80 2.30 -24.89 -1.42
N THR A 81 1.37 -24.23 -0.76
CA THR A 81 1.58 -23.43 0.45
C THR A 81 2.12 -24.30 1.59
N GLN A 82 3.38 -24.11 2.00
CA GLN A 82 3.82 -24.52 3.33
C GLN A 82 3.47 -23.40 4.32
N SER A 83 2.26 -23.46 4.86
CA SER A 83 1.87 -22.66 6.02
C SER A 83 2.55 -23.23 7.28
N LYS A 84 3.62 -22.58 7.77
CA LYS A 84 4.03 -22.72 9.18
C LYS A 84 3.09 -21.85 10.02
N GLN A 85 2.09 -22.46 10.65
CA GLN A 85 1.30 -21.83 11.72
C GLN A 85 2.19 -21.60 12.95
N PRO A 86 2.21 -20.40 13.55
CA PRO A 86 2.54 -20.26 14.96
C PRO A 86 1.33 -20.71 15.77
N GLY A 87 1.54 -21.67 16.68
CA GLY A 87 0.47 -22.23 17.52
C GLY A 87 -0.21 -21.14 18.36
N GLN A 88 -1.55 -21.17 18.36
CA GLN A 88 -2.36 -20.44 19.33
C GLN A 88 -3.47 -21.35 19.84
N ASN A 89 -3.59 -21.30 21.16
CA ASN A 89 -4.34 -22.20 22.02
C ASN A 89 -5.83 -22.27 21.68
N ALA A 90 -6.39 -23.46 21.93
CA ALA A 90 -7.82 -23.73 21.97
C ALA A 90 -8.57 -22.67 22.77
N HIS A 91 -9.73 -22.23 22.28
CA HIS A 91 -10.97 -22.05 23.06
C HIS A 91 -12.15 -22.22 22.08
N ALA A 92 -12.98 -23.21 22.38
CA ALA A 92 -14.18 -23.55 21.64
C ALA A 92 -15.30 -22.54 21.92
N ALA A 93 -16.04 -22.15 20.88
CA ALA A 93 -17.41 -21.67 21.03
C ALA A 93 -18.22 -22.07 19.78
N THR A 94 -19.18 -22.95 20.04
CA THR A 94 -20.15 -23.56 19.14
C THR A 94 -21.15 -22.54 18.58
N THR A 95 -21.42 -22.61 17.28
CA THR A 95 -22.79 -22.49 16.77
C THR A 95 -22.93 -23.31 15.48
N SER A 96 -23.47 -24.51 15.66
CA SER A 96 -24.00 -25.38 14.64
C SER A 96 -25.29 -24.83 14.07
N VAL A 97 -25.40 -24.74 12.74
CA VAL A 97 -26.68 -24.89 12.05
C VAL A 97 -26.49 -25.83 10.87
N THR A 98 -26.92 -27.07 11.09
CA THR A 98 -27.04 -28.15 10.11
C THR A 98 -28.27 -27.90 9.24
N ASN A 99 -28.20 -28.23 7.95
CA ASN A 99 -29.26 -29.03 7.29
C ASN A 99 -28.78 -29.55 5.93
N SER A 100 -28.45 -30.85 5.92
CA SER A 100 -28.65 -31.78 4.80
C SER A 100 -30.18 -31.92 4.58
N GLU A 101 -30.78 -32.31 3.45
CA GLU A 101 -30.41 -33.33 2.47
C GLU A 101 -31.41 -33.33 1.28
N LYS A 102 -30.92 -33.70 0.09
CA LYS A 102 -31.56 -34.35 -1.09
C LYS A 102 -33.05 -34.11 -1.42
N ASN A 103 -33.32 -33.82 -2.70
CA ASN A 103 -34.17 -34.74 -3.47
C ASN A 103 -33.86 -34.76 -4.98
N LYS A 104 -33.86 -35.97 -5.54
CA LYS A 104 -33.59 -36.34 -6.94
C LYS A 104 -34.91 -36.80 -7.54
N VAL A 105 -35.39 -36.20 -8.62
CA VAL A 105 -36.58 -36.70 -9.34
C VAL A 105 -36.31 -36.73 -10.85
N LYS A 106 -36.34 -37.94 -11.42
CA LYS A 106 -36.48 -38.23 -12.86
C LYS A 106 -37.47 -39.39 -12.98
N ALA A 107 -38.57 -39.19 -13.73
CA ALA A 107 -39.42 -40.19 -14.36
C ALA A 107 -40.54 -39.47 -15.15
N PRO A 108 -41.32 -40.16 -15.99
CA PRO A 108 -41.02 -41.34 -16.82
C PRO A 108 -40.73 -40.98 -18.29
#